data_AF-A0A344TFG7-F1
#
_entry.id   AF-A0A344TFG7-F1
#
_cell.length_a   1.000
_cell.length_b   1.000
_cell.length_c   1.000
_cell.angle_alpha   90.00
_cell.angle_beta   90.00
_cell.angle_gamma   90.00
#
_symmetry.space_group_name_H-M   'P 1'
#
loop_
_entity.id
_entity.type
_entity.pdbx_description
1 polymer ?
#
loop_
_entity_poly.entity_id
_entity_poly.type
_entity_poly.pdbx_seq_one_letter_code
_entity_poly.pdbx_strand_id
1 'polypeptide(L)'
;MSYNEDLLNKLRDSDNWPHIPHYEFLDELNEVADNAFKLKTIEGTLASLLIYHQIVEDMIKTLINCSTFYLQLSIFPNELSSRDLNGKMFGQLINELKQSILNNNIKEFIKQAQELNAVRIEMVHKLTLKTSTKEISKQTSKVKRIFDNIFKIYEDIYENYRVTFSYYKKYIEDLEELTET
;
A
#
# COMPACT_ATOMS: atom_id res chain seq x y z
N MET A 1 1.70 -25.87 11.71
CA MET A 1 1.56 -26.18 10.28
C MET A 1 2.93 -26.03 9.65
N SER A 2 3.24 -26.86 8.68
CA SER A 2 4.43 -26.67 7.84
C SER A 2 4.25 -25.40 7.01
N TYR A 3 5.34 -24.69 6.71
CA TYR A 3 5.32 -23.49 5.87
C TYR A 3 4.56 -23.72 4.54
N ASN A 4 4.71 -24.91 3.94
CA ASN A 4 4.00 -25.29 2.71
C ASN A 4 2.47 -25.35 2.91
N GLU A 5 2.02 -25.94 4.02
CA GLU A 5 0.59 -26.04 4.35
C GLU A 5 -0.01 -24.65 4.57
N ASP A 6 0.71 -23.76 5.27
CA ASP A 6 0.26 -22.38 5.50
C ASP A 6 0.14 -21.60 4.19
N LEU A 7 1.11 -21.75 3.28
CA LEU A 7 1.08 -21.08 1.98
C LEU A 7 -0.08 -21.57 1.10
N LEU A 8 -0.28 -22.89 1.02
CA LEU A 8 -1.36 -23.49 0.24
C LEU A 8 -2.73 -23.15 0.83
N ASN A 9 -2.89 -23.18 2.15
CA ASN A 9 -4.12 -22.73 2.81
C ASN A 9 -4.41 -21.25 2.52
N LYS A 10 -3.38 -20.40 2.53
CA LYS A 10 -3.51 -18.99 2.14
C LYS A 10 -3.89 -18.84 0.66
N LEU A 11 -3.38 -19.69 -0.24
CA LEU A 11 -3.73 -19.65 -1.66
C LEU A 11 -5.18 -20.11 -1.91
N ARG A 12 -5.65 -21.14 -1.18
CA ARG A 12 -7.01 -21.70 -1.32
C ARG A 12 -8.11 -20.68 -1.07
N ASP A 13 -7.91 -19.79 -0.11
CA ASP A 13 -8.92 -18.83 0.30
C ASP A 13 -8.50 -17.41 -0.08
N SER A 14 -9.30 -16.77 -0.96
CA SER A 14 -9.02 -15.41 -1.43
C SER A 14 -9.11 -14.37 -0.31
N ASP A 15 -9.87 -14.65 0.75
CA ASP A 15 -10.00 -13.75 1.89
C ASP A 15 -8.70 -13.69 2.71
N ASN A 16 -7.85 -14.71 2.58
CA ASN A 16 -6.53 -14.76 3.21
C ASN A 16 -5.42 -14.14 2.33
N TRP A 17 -5.73 -13.71 1.11
CA TRP A 17 -4.73 -13.03 0.28
C TRP A 17 -4.35 -11.68 0.91
N PRO A 18 -3.13 -11.17 0.66
CA PRO A 18 -2.75 -9.87 1.17
C PRO A 18 -3.76 -8.80 0.76
N HIS A 19 -4.28 -8.06 1.74
CA HIS A 19 -5.22 -6.97 1.57
C HIS A 19 -4.95 -5.90 2.63
N ILE A 20 -5.48 -4.70 2.45
CA ILE A 20 -5.39 -3.66 3.48
C ILE A 20 -6.30 -4.07 4.64
N PRO A 21 -5.79 -4.10 5.89
CA PRO A 21 -6.62 -4.38 7.06
C PRO A 21 -7.81 -3.40 7.14
N HIS A 22 -9.00 -3.92 7.42
CA HIS A 22 -10.24 -3.12 7.50
C HIS A 22 -10.50 -2.30 6.23
N TYR A 23 -10.47 -2.93 5.06
CA TYR A 23 -10.73 -2.28 3.77
C TYR A 23 -12.03 -1.45 3.75
N GLU A 24 -13.09 -1.91 4.41
CA GLU A 24 -14.36 -1.17 4.57
C GLU A 24 -14.17 0.20 5.23
N PHE A 25 -13.20 0.31 6.14
CA PHE A 25 -12.87 1.56 6.82
C PHE A 25 -12.02 2.50 5.96
N LEU A 26 -11.42 2.03 4.84
CA LEU A 26 -10.70 2.91 3.92
C LEU A 26 -11.62 3.85 3.17
N ASP A 27 -12.79 3.36 2.73
CA ASP A 27 -13.78 4.19 2.05
C ASP A 27 -14.32 5.26 3.00
N GLU A 28 -14.61 4.87 4.25
CA GLU A 28 -14.98 5.79 5.31
C GLU A 28 -13.87 6.82 5.60
N LEU A 29 -12.62 6.39 5.75
CA LEU A 29 -11.48 7.27 5.98
C LEU A 29 -11.24 8.22 4.81
N ASN A 30 -11.40 7.75 3.58
CA ASN A 30 -11.28 8.57 2.39
C ASN A 30 -12.40 9.62 2.35
N GLU A 31 -13.64 9.24 2.71
CA GLU A 31 -14.76 10.18 2.83
C GLU A 31 -14.51 11.22 3.94
N VAL A 32 -14.01 10.80 5.11
CA VAL A 32 -13.62 11.70 6.21
C VAL A 32 -12.53 12.67 5.77
N ALA A 33 -11.51 12.19 5.05
CA ALA A 33 -10.43 13.03 4.52
C ALA A 33 -10.96 14.04 3.51
N ASP A 34 -11.83 13.61 2.59
CA ASP A 34 -12.45 14.49 1.59
C ASP A 34 -13.40 15.50 2.23
N ASN A 35 -14.13 15.13 3.27
CA ASN A 35 -15.01 16.05 4.01
C ASN A 35 -14.19 17.06 4.81
N ALA A 36 -13.11 16.63 5.47
CA ALA A 36 -12.17 17.53 6.15
C ALA A 36 -11.50 18.50 5.16
N PHE A 37 -11.14 18.02 3.97
CA PHE A 37 -10.60 18.84 2.88
C PHE A 37 -11.58 19.94 2.44
N LYS A 38 -12.87 19.62 2.30
CA LYS A 38 -13.92 20.58 1.87
C LYS A 38 -14.10 21.74 2.85
N LEU A 39 -13.75 21.59 4.13
CA LEU A 39 -13.88 22.64 5.14
C LEU A 39 -12.94 23.83 4.89
N LYS A 40 -11.86 23.66 4.11
CA LYS A 40 -10.86 24.69 3.79
C LYS A 40 -10.25 25.39 5.02
N THR A 41 -10.27 24.73 6.17
CA THR A 41 -9.57 25.16 7.38
C THR A 41 -8.17 24.57 7.44
N ILE A 42 -7.30 25.10 8.32
CA ILE A 42 -5.97 24.54 8.54
C ILE A 42 -6.10 23.12 9.12
N GLU A 43 -7.01 22.96 10.08
CA GLU A 43 -7.28 21.71 10.79
C GLU A 43 -7.78 20.64 9.82
N GLY A 44 -8.75 20.97 8.96
CA GLY A 44 -9.29 20.05 7.96
C GLY A 44 -8.25 19.66 6.92
N THR A 45 -7.40 20.61 6.53
CA THR A 45 -6.24 20.33 5.66
C THR A 45 -5.27 19.35 6.29
N LEU A 46 -4.85 19.60 7.53
CA LEU A 46 -3.89 18.73 8.22
C LEU A 46 -4.47 17.35 8.48
N ALA A 47 -5.74 17.26 8.85
CA ALA A 47 -6.45 16.00 9.02
C ALA A 47 -6.46 15.20 7.71
N SER A 48 -6.87 15.82 6.59
CA SER A 48 -6.89 15.16 5.28
C SER A 48 -5.50 14.63 4.87
N LEU A 49 -4.45 15.45 5.03
CA LEU A 49 -3.07 15.06 4.74
C LEU A 49 -2.63 13.83 5.54
N LEU A 50 -2.92 13.81 6.85
CA LEU A 50 -2.55 12.71 7.73
C LEU A 50 -3.28 11.43 7.36
N ILE A 51 -4.58 11.52 7.05
CA ILE A 51 -5.38 10.36 6.64
C ILE A 51 -4.89 9.80 5.31
N TYR A 52 -4.70 10.65 4.28
CA TYR A 52 -4.16 10.20 3.00
C TYR A 52 -2.79 9.54 3.17
N HIS A 53 -1.90 10.12 3.99
CA HIS A 53 -0.59 9.55 4.26
C HIS A 53 -0.68 8.16 4.92
N GLN A 54 -1.58 7.97 5.88
CA GLN A 54 -1.83 6.69 6.52
C GLN A 54 -2.35 5.63 5.54
N ILE A 55 -3.31 6.00 4.69
CA ILE A 55 -3.85 5.10 3.66
C ILE A 55 -2.73 4.64 2.71
N VAL A 56 -1.89 5.57 2.24
CA VAL A 56 -0.75 5.22 1.37
C VAL A 56 0.25 4.32 2.09
N GLU A 57 0.47 4.49 3.39
CA GLU A 57 1.32 3.60 4.17
C GLU A 57 0.81 2.15 4.15
N ASP A 58 -0.50 1.97 4.34
CA ASP A 58 -1.10 0.63 4.36
C ASP A 58 -1.18 0.01 2.96
N MET A 59 -1.35 0.84 1.91
CA MET A 59 -1.14 0.40 0.53
C MET A 59 0.28 -0.13 0.30
N ILE A 60 1.32 0.58 0.75
CA ILE A 60 2.72 0.14 0.61
C ILE A 60 2.92 -1.22 1.29
N LYS A 61 2.46 -1.37 2.54
CA LYS A 61 2.56 -2.65 3.28
C LYS A 61 1.87 -3.78 2.50
N THR A 62 0.67 -3.51 1.98
CA THR A 62 -0.09 -4.48 1.19
C THR A 62 0.66 -4.89 -0.08
N LEU A 63 1.25 -3.94 -0.80
CA LEU A 63 2.04 -4.25 -2.01
C LEU A 63 3.30 -5.07 -1.70
N ILE A 64 3.98 -4.79 -0.58
CA ILE A 64 5.12 -5.60 -0.14
C ILE A 64 4.68 -7.03 0.19
N ASN A 65 3.55 -7.18 0.89
CA ASN A 65 2.98 -8.49 1.22
C ASN A 65 2.54 -9.25 -0.03
N CYS A 66 1.94 -8.56 -1.01
CA CYS A 66 1.60 -9.12 -2.33
C CYS A 66 2.83 -9.62 -3.06
N SER A 67 3.88 -8.80 -3.16
CA SER A 67 5.13 -9.21 -3.82
C SER A 67 5.80 -10.37 -3.11
N THR A 68 5.78 -10.40 -1.78
CA THR A 68 6.34 -11.50 -0.99
C THR A 68 5.55 -12.78 -1.24
N PHE A 69 4.22 -12.72 -1.20
CA PHE A 69 3.36 -13.87 -1.47
C PHE A 69 3.56 -14.39 -2.91
N TYR A 70 3.63 -13.51 -3.91
CA TYR A 70 3.93 -13.90 -5.29
C TYR A 70 5.30 -14.60 -5.43
N LEU A 71 6.35 -14.02 -4.83
CA LEU A 71 7.68 -14.62 -4.87
C LEU A 71 7.67 -16.01 -4.24
N GLN A 72 6.96 -16.17 -3.12
CA GLN A 72 6.78 -17.44 -2.44
C GLN A 72 6.16 -18.51 -3.35
N LEU A 73 5.06 -18.16 -4.03
CA LEU A 73 4.41 -19.04 -5.00
C LEU A 73 5.31 -19.37 -6.19
N SER A 74 6.19 -18.45 -6.58
CA SER A 74 7.09 -18.62 -7.73
C SER A 74 8.27 -19.56 -7.46
N ILE A 75 8.70 -19.68 -6.20
CA ILE A 75 9.88 -20.49 -5.80
C ILE A 75 9.51 -21.76 -5.05
N PHE A 76 8.21 -22.00 -4.85
CA PHE A 76 7.66 -23.16 -4.16
C PHE A 76 8.28 -24.47 -4.71
N PRO A 77 8.64 -25.45 -3.84
CA PRO A 77 8.39 -25.54 -2.39
C PRO A 77 9.42 -24.84 -1.50
N ASN A 78 10.35 -24.05 -2.05
CA ASN A 78 11.34 -23.37 -1.23
C ASN A 78 10.72 -22.24 -0.40
N GLU A 79 11.34 -21.94 0.75
CA GLU A 79 10.91 -20.88 1.65
C GLU A 79 11.77 -19.62 1.49
N LEU A 80 11.13 -18.48 1.25
CA LEU A 80 11.72 -17.15 1.47
C LEU A 80 11.48 -16.70 2.91
N SER A 81 12.47 -16.00 3.49
CA SER A 81 12.29 -15.33 4.77
C SER A 81 11.23 -14.22 4.67
N SER A 82 10.33 -14.19 5.65
CA SER A 82 9.33 -13.14 5.77
C SER A 82 9.99 -11.77 5.99
N ARG A 83 9.47 -10.74 5.32
CA ARG A 83 9.88 -9.35 5.57
C ARG A 83 9.09 -8.81 6.77
N ASP A 84 9.75 -8.53 7.87
CA ASP A 84 9.11 -7.82 8.99
C ASP A 84 8.92 -6.35 8.62
N LEU A 85 7.67 -5.89 8.66
CA LEU A 85 7.27 -4.52 8.36
C LEU A 85 6.92 -3.73 9.63
N ASN A 86 6.83 -4.39 10.78
CA ASN A 86 6.42 -3.76 12.01
C ASN A 86 7.45 -2.73 12.48
N GLY A 87 6.97 -1.55 12.88
CA GLY A 87 7.82 -0.45 13.34
C GLY A 87 8.62 0.25 12.24
N LYS A 88 8.50 -0.15 10.96
CA LYS A 88 9.14 0.55 9.85
C LYS A 88 8.43 1.87 9.55
N MET A 89 9.20 2.94 9.47
CA MET A 89 8.71 4.25 9.04
C MET A 89 8.40 4.26 7.54
N PHE A 90 7.56 5.19 7.09
CA PHE A 90 7.19 5.37 5.68
C PHE A 90 8.37 5.29 4.69
N GLY A 91 9.48 5.99 4.97
CA GLY A 91 10.66 5.96 4.11
C GLY A 91 11.35 4.58 4.06
N GLN A 92 11.32 3.82 5.15
CA GLN A 92 11.83 2.45 5.20
C GLN A 92 10.90 1.51 4.43
N LEU A 93 9.57 1.67 4.56
CA LEU A 93 8.59 0.91 3.78
C LEU A 93 8.75 1.14 2.26
N ILE A 94 9.01 2.38 1.83
CA ILE A 94 9.34 2.66 0.43
C ILE A 94 10.61 1.91 -0.03
N ASN A 95 11.63 1.82 0.82
CA ASN A 95 12.86 1.09 0.49
C ASN A 95 12.61 -0.42 0.40
N GLU A 96 11.76 -0.98 1.25
CA GLU A 96 11.31 -2.38 1.15
C GLU A 96 10.52 -2.64 -0.15
N LEU A 97 9.61 -1.73 -0.51
CA LEU A 97 8.86 -1.83 -1.77
C LEU A 97 9.79 -1.78 -2.98
N LYS A 98 10.88 -1.02 -2.94
CA LYS A 98 11.90 -1.00 -4.00
C LYS A 98 12.61 -2.34 -4.20
N GLN A 99 12.65 -3.20 -3.19
CA GLN A 99 13.22 -4.56 -3.26
C GLN A 99 12.18 -5.60 -3.71
N SER A 100 10.96 -5.18 -4.02
CA SER A 100 9.90 -6.02 -4.55
C SER A 100 10.03 -6.13 -6.08
N ILE A 101 9.14 -6.89 -6.72
CA ILE A 101 9.14 -6.99 -8.19
C ILE A 101 8.75 -5.63 -8.78
N LEU A 102 9.71 -4.96 -9.42
CA LEU A 102 9.52 -3.61 -9.95
C LEU A 102 8.98 -3.62 -11.38
N ASN A 103 7.69 -3.33 -11.53
CA ASN A 103 7.10 -2.93 -12.81
C ASN A 103 7.00 -1.39 -12.92
N ASN A 104 6.56 -0.88 -14.08
CA ASN A 104 6.45 0.57 -14.31
C ASN A 104 5.41 1.22 -13.38
N ASN A 105 4.31 0.53 -13.07
CA ASN A 105 3.28 1.04 -12.16
C ASN A 105 3.82 1.18 -10.73
N ILE A 106 4.56 0.21 -10.23
CA ILE A 106 5.20 0.26 -8.90
C ILE A 106 6.22 1.39 -8.82
N LYS A 107 7.00 1.62 -9.90
CA LYS A 107 7.93 2.75 -9.96
C LYS A 107 7.21 4.10 -9.87
N GLU A 108 6.11 4.27 -10.61
CA GLU A 108 5.31 5.51 -10.55
C GLU A 108 4.62 5.66 -9.19
N PHE A 109 4.06 4.57 -8.63
CA PHE A 109 3.51 4.55 -7.28
C PHE A 109 4.53 5.02 -6.24
N ILE A 110 5.75 4.46 -6.25
CA ILE A 110 6.84 4.86 -5.35
C ILE A 110 7.16 6.35 -5.49
N LYS A 111 7.25 6.85 -6.72
CA LYS A 111 7.54 8.26 -6.99
C LYS A 111 6.45 9.18 -6.41
N GLN A 112 5.18 8.86 -6.64
CA GLN A 112 4.05 9.63 -6.11
C GLN A 112 4.01 9.57 -4.57
N ALA A 113 4.25 8.40 -3.97
CA ALA A 113 4.30 8.23 -2.52
C ALA A 113 5.46 9.02 -1.88
N GLN A 114 6.62 9.08 -2.54
CA GLN A 114 7.74 9.93 -2.13
C GLN A 114 7.37 11.43 -2.22
N GLU A 115 6.66 11.84 -3.27
CA GLU A 115 6.17 13.22 -3.41
C GLU A 115 5.17 13.58 -2.29
N LEU A 116 4.23 12.68 -1.98
CA LEU A 116 3.28 12.84 -0.88
C LEU A 116 4.01 13.05 0.45
N ASN A 117 5.00 12.21 0.75
CA ASN A 117 5.76 12.29 1.99
C ASN A 117 6.59 13.60 2.06
N ALA A 118 7.15 14.05 0.93
CA ALA A 118 7.86 15.33 0.86
C ALA A 118 6.93 16.51 1.16
N VAL A 119 5.72 16.53 0.58
CA VAL A 119 4.71 17.56 0.87
C VAL A 119 4.28 17.51 2.34
N ARG A 120 4.10 16.32 2.91
CA ARG A 120 3.76 16.16 4.34
C ARG A 120 4.83 16.78 5.24
N ILE A 121 6.10 16.46 5.00
CA ILE A 121 7.23 17.01 5.74
C ILE A 121 7.26 18.53 5.61
N GLU A 122 7.17 19.04 4.38
CA GLU A 122 7.17 20.48 4.11
C GLU A 122 6.04 21.20 4.84
N MET A 123 4.82 20.68 4.78
CA MET A 123 3.66 21.25 5.47
C MET A 123 3.87 21.28 6.98
N VAL A 124 4.28 20.18 7.60
CA VAL A 124 4.50 20.10 9.06
C VAL A 124 5.59 21.08 9.51
N HIS A 125 6.70 21.18 8.78
CA HIS A 125 7.78 22.11 9.12
C HIS A 125 7.40 23.58 8.88
N LYS A 126 6.54 23.87 7.89
CA LYS A 126 6.08 25.24 7.62
C LYS A 126 5.00 25.73 8.57
N LEU A 127 4.29 24.85 9.30
CA LEU A 127 3.28 25.27 10.29
C LEU A 127 3.82 26.24 11.34
N THR A 128 5.07 26.09 11.74
CA THR A 128 5.72 26.98 12.72
C THR A 128 6.23 28.29 12.10
N LEU A 129 6.28 28.37 10.78
CA LEU A 129 6.77 29.51 10.00
C LEU A 129 5.58 30.26 9.39
N LYS A 130 4.98 31.22 10.14
CA LYS A 130 3.89 32.16 9.74
C LYS A 130 3.39 32.00 8.29
N THR A 131 2.78 30.86 7.96
CA THR A 131 2.33 30.57 6.60
C THR A 131 0.92 31.09 6.50
N SER A 132 0.62 31.84 5.44
CA SER A 132 -0.76 32.26 5.23
C SER A 132 -1.64 31.02 5.04
N THR A 133 -2.88 31.07 5.53
CA THR A 133 -3.90 30.02 5.32
C THR A 133 -4.10 29.68 3.84
N LYS A 134 -3.86 30.65 2.94
CA LYS A 134 -3.86 30.46 1.48
C LYS A 134 -2.76 29.51 0.99
N GLU A 135 -1.55 29.60 1.53
CA GLU A 135 -0.42 28.74 1.13
C GLU A 135 -0.70 27.28 1.50
N ILE A 136 -1.24 27.08 2.71
CA ILE A 136 -1.65 25.78 3.25
C ILE A 136 -2.73 25.16 2.35
N SER A 137 -3.77 25.91 1.99
CA SER A 137 -4.85 25.42 1.12
C SER A 137 -4.38 25.01 -0.29
N LYS A 138 -3.40 25.73 -0.87
CA LYS A 138 -2.82 25.39 -2.18
C LYS A 138 -2.03 24.07 -2.12
N GLN A 139 -1.29 23.85 -1.05
CA GLN A 139 -0.56 22.60 -0.81
C GLN A 139 -1.53 21.42 -0.68
N THR A 140 -2.66 21.60 0.00
CA THR A 140 -3.66 20.53 0.17
C THR A 140 -4.27 20.06 -1.16
N SER A 141 -4.54 20.98 -2.09
CA SER A 141 -5.06 20.60 -3.41
C SER A 141 -4.06 19.74 -4.19
N LYS A 142 -2.76 20.01 -4.01
CA LYS A 142 -1.69 19.19 -4.56
C LYS A 142 -1.67 17.80 -3.91
N VAL A 143 -1.82 17.72 -2.59
CA VAL A 143 -1.86 16.46 -1.82
C VAL A 143 -3.00 15.57 -2.31
N LYS A 144 -4.23 16.10 -2.41
CA LYS A 144 -5.37 15.31 -2.90
C LYS A 144 -5.13 14.73 -4.28
N ARG A 145 -4.64 15.55 -5.21
CA ARG A 145 -4.32 15.08 -6.58
C ARG A 145 -3.26 13.97 -6.57
N ILE A 146 -2.24 14.09 -5.72
CA ILE A 146 -1.22 13.04 -5.58
C ILE A 146 -1.86 11.76 -5.02
N PHE A 147 -2.68 11.88 -3.98
CA PHE A 147 -3.38 10.75 -3.38
C PHE A 147 -4.31 10.04 -4.37
N ASP A 148 -5.15 10.79 -5.10
CA ASP A 148 -6.07 10.22 -6.09
C ASP A 148 -5.30 9.45 -7.18
N ASN A 149 -4.12 9.94 -7.59
CA ASN A 149 -3.25 9.24 -8.53
C ASN A 149 -2.63 7.98 -7.91
N ILE A 150 -2.18 8.05 -6.65
CA ILE A 150 -1.64 6.89 -5.92
C ILE A 150 -2.70 5.80 -5.83
N PHE A 151 -3.93 6.17 -5.45
CA PHE A 151 -5.05 5.25 -5.29
C PHE A 151 -5.33 4.49 -6.59
N LYS A 152 -5.46 5.22 -7.70
CA LYS A 152 -5.68 4.60 -9.01
C LYS A 152 -4.57 3.63 -9.41
N ILE A 153 -3.31 4.04 -9.25
CA ILE A 153 -2.16 3.18 -9.58
C ILE A 153 -2.14 1.94 -8.67
N TYR A 154 -2.48 2.11 -7.39
CA TYR A 154 -2.57 1.01 -6.44
C TYR A 154 -3.62 -0.02 -6.87
N GLU A 155 -4.83 0.41 -7.24
CA GLU A 155 -5.89 -0.51 -7.71
C GLU A 155 -5.42 -1.35 -8.89
N ASP A 156 -4.78 -0.71 -9.88
CA ASP A 156 -4.23 -1.40 -11.04
C ASP A 156 -3.15 -2.43 -10.64
N ILE A 157 -2.23 -2.08 -9.74
CA ILE A 157 -1.18 -3.01 -9.28
C ILE A 157 -1.81 -4.16 -8.48
N TYR A 158 -2.73 -3.84 -7.58
CA TYR A 158 -3.34 -4.81 -6.68
C TYR A 158 -4.18 -5.82 -7.45
N GLU A 159 -4.97 -5.37 -8.44
CA GLU A 159 -5.76 -6.27 -9.28
C GLU A 159 -4.86 -7.24 -10.06
N ASN A 160 -3.73 -6.78 -10.59
CA ASN A 160 -2.76 -7.65 -11.26
C ASN A 160 -2.23 -8.76 -10.33
N TYR A 161 -1.98 -8.44 -9.06
CA TYR A 161 -1.62 -9.46 -8.07
C TYR A 161 -2.75 -10.46 -7.84
N ARG A 162 -4.00 -9.99 -7.65
CA ARG A 162 -5.14 -10.89 -7.44
C ARG A 162 -5.38 -11.83 -8.62
N VAL A 163 -5.29 -11.33 -9.85
CA VAL A 163 -5.38 -12.15 -11.07
C VAL A 163 -4.28 -13.22 -11.08
N THR A 164 -3.07 -12.84 -10.69
CA THR A 164 -1.93 -13.77 -10.60
C THR A 164 -2.17 -14.83 -9.52
N PHE A 165 -2.64 -14.47 -8.33
CA PHE A 165 -2.96 -15.44 -7.28
C PHE A 165 -4.11 -16.37 -7.69
N SER A 166 -5.12 -15.85 -8.38
CA SER A 166 -6.20 -16.65 -8.96
C SER A 166 -5.66 -17.67 -9.98
N TYR A 167 -4.67 -17.28 -10.79
CA TYR A 167 -3.99 -18.22 -11.69
C TYR A 167 -3.30 -19.34 -10.92
N TYR A 168 -2.47 -19.03 -9.92
CA TYR A 168 -1.83 -20.06 -9.08
C TYR A 168 -2.85 -20.98 -8.39
N LYS A 169 -3.95 -20.41 -7.88
CA LYS A 169 -5.02 -21.17 -7.21
C LYS A 169 -5.65 -22.24 -8.13
N LYS A 170 -5.69 -22.02 -9.45
CA LYS A 170 -6.22 -23.01 -10.41
C LYS A 170 -5.35 -24.27 -10.52
N TYR A 171 -4.06 -24.16 -10.21
CA TYR A 171 -3.08 -25.24 -10.29
C TYR A 171 -2.60 -25.66 -8.90
N ILE A 172 -3.47 -25.53 -7.89
CA ILE A 172 -3.07 -25.80 -6.52
C ILE A 172 -2.80 -27.30 -6.27
N GLU A 173 -3.49 -28.19 -6.99
CA GLU A 173 -3.25 -29.63 -6.96
C GLU A 173 -1.82 -29.95 -7.43
N ASP A 174 -1.36 -29.33 -8.53
CA ASP A 174 0.01 -29.45 -9.02
C ASP A 174 1.05 -28.98 -7.97
N LEU A 175 0.72 -27.93 -7.21
CA LEU A 175 1.59 -27.45 -6.13
C LEU A 175 1.61 -28.40 -4.94
N GLU A 176 0.48 -29.05 -4.62
CA GLU A 176 0.40 -30.04 -3.54
C GLU A 176 1.29 -31.26 -3.84
N GLU A 177 1.27 -31.76 -5.09
CA GLU A 177 2.11 -32.88 -5.52
C GLU A 177 3.63 -32.61 -5.32
N LEU A 178 4.08 -31.36 -5.49
CA LEU A 178 5.49 -30.97 -5.28
C LEU A 178 5.95 -31.10 -3.82
N THR A 179 5.02 -31.23 -2.87
CA THR A 179 5.33 -31.42 -1.44
C THR A 179 5.39 -32.88 -1.01
N GLU A 180 4.90 -33.79 -1.86
CA GLU A 180 4.87 -35.23 -1.59
C GLU A 180 6.12 -35.97 -2.10
N THR A 181 6.95 -35.31 -2.92
CA THR A 181 8.29 -35.74 -3.36
C THR A 181 9.42 -35.35 -2.41
#